data_AF-A0AAE0KV56-F1
#
_entry.id   AF-A0AAE0KV56-F1
#
_cell.length_a   1.000
_cell.length_b   1.000
_cell.length_c   1.000
_cell.angle_alpha   90.00
_cell.angle_beta   90.00
_cell.angle_gamma   90.00
#
_symmetry.space_group_name_H-M   'P 1'
#
loop_
_entity.id
_entity.type
_entity.pdbx_description
1 polymer ?
#
loop_
_entity_poly.entity_id
_entity_poly.type
_entity_poly.pdbx_seq_one_letter_code
_entity_poly.pdbx_strand_id
1 'polypeptide(L)'
;YTRLSQGPGTKQAAVQESAVAVGSSPGKSAVAVTDSGSASRGGAVAAIGTEVEEVTEVNIYTDFLRIVLEIINAILTYALPRNPEVVYALLHRQELFKPFRTHPRFAELLENIETVLTFFNSRMDSDGDSGEWSVHKVLEVVTKNARAWKGDGIKLFMELRFTYEEEAHPEDFFVPYVWSLVCSHSGIPWDPAAIALFPPTGASPQEEEQAYNGDVTPPGTKV
;
A
#
# COMPACT_ATOMS: atom_id res chain seq x y z
N TYR A 1 -27.60 3.45 8.99
CA TYR A 1 -26.75 2.29 9.30
C TYR A 1 -27.68 1.09 9.43
N THR A 2 -27.85 0.32 8.35
CA THR A 2 -28.82 -0.80 8.33
C THR A 2 -28.07 -2.08 8.68
N ARG A 3 -28.01 -2.42 9.97
CA ARG A 3 -27.42 -3.69 10.44
C ARG A 3 -28.37 -4.81 10.01
N LEU A 4 -27.92 -5.70 9.11
CA LEU A 4 -28.64 -6.94 8.80
C LEU A 4 -28.71 -7.79 10.08
N SER A 5 -29.93 -7.99 10.56
CA SER A 5 -30.30 -8.83 11.69
C SER A 5 -29.80 -10.27 11.48
N GLN A 6 -28.77 -10.68 12.22
CA GLN A 6 -28.58 -12.09 12.52
C GLN A 6 -29.29 -12.42 13.84
N GLY A 7 -30.39 -13.16 13.73
CA GLY A 7 -31.09 -13.75 14.86
C GLY A 7 -30.37 -15.00 15.40
N PRO A 8 -30.75 -15.49 16.60
CA PRO A 8 -29.97 -16.45 17.36
C PRO A 8 -30.23 -17.91 16.96
N GLY A 9 -29.15 -18.67 16.95
CA GLY A 9 -29.00 -20.13 17.05
C GLY A 9 -30.25 -21.02 16.90
N THR A 10 -30.30 -21.77 15.81
CA THR A 10 -30.97 -23.07 15.75
C THR A 10 -29.94 -24.18 15.62
N LYS A 11 -29.87 -25.00 16.67
CA LYS A 11 -29.20 -26.29 16.73
C LYS A 11 -29.65 -27.15 15.54
N GLN A 12 -28.71 -27.64 14.74
CA GLN A 12 -28.99 -28.75 13.82
C GLN A 12 -28.30 -30.02 14.35
N ALA A 13 -29.16 -31.00 14.56
CA ALA A 13 -28.85 -32.36 14.96
C ALA A 13 -28.02 -33.04 13.88
N ALA A 14 -26.95 -33.72 14.31
CA ALA A 14 -26.25 -34.69 13.49
C ALA A 14 -27.14 -35.92 13.32
N VAL A 15 -27.56 -36.20 12.10
CA VAL A 15 -28.05 -37.51 11.68
C VAL A 15 -26.93 -38.17 10.88
N GLN A 16 -26.64 -39.38 11.30
CA GLN A 16 -25.59 -40.27 10.86
C GLN A 16 -26.19 -41.21 9.81
N GLU A 17 -25.62 -41.29 8.62
CA GLU A 17 -25.88 -42.41 7.71
C GLU A 17 -24.64 -42.78 6.91
N SER A 18 -24.18 -44.01 7.13
CA SER A 18 -23.17 -44.72 6.37
C SER A 18 -23.80 -45.34 5.12
N ALA A 19 -23.10 -45.33 3.98
CA ALA A 19 -22.90 -46.49 3.10
C ALA A 19 -22.10 -46.10 1.85
N VAL A 20 -20.88 -46.65 1.64
CA VAL A 20 -20.54 -47.88 0.88
C VAL A 20 -19.89 -47.50 -0.47
N ALA A 21 -18.63 -47.93 -0.60
CA ALA A 21 -17.86 -47.91 -1.83
C ALA A 21 -18.18 -49.14 -2.69
N VAL A 22 -18.31 -48.96 -4.00
CA VAL A 22 -18.06 -49.99 -5.03
C VAL A 22 -17.58 -49.29 -6.30
N GLY A 23 -16.41 -49.69 -6.80
CA GLY A 23 -15.83 -49.17 -8.03
C GLY A 23 -16.36 -49.83 -9.31
N SER A 24 -16.03 -49.26 -10.47
CA SER A 24 -15.64 -49.99 -11.69
C SER A 24 -15.31 -49.01 -12.83
N SER A 25 -14.14 -49.18 -13.42
CA SER A 25 -13.77 -48.82 -14.81
C SER A 25 -13.65 -50.17 -15.55
N PRO A 26 -13.59 -50.33 -16.91
CA PRO A 26 -13.24 -49.35 -17.94
C PRO A 26 -13.96 -49.50 -19.33
N GLY A 27 -13.62 -48.63 -20.29
CA GLY A 27 -13.46 -49.05 -21.70
C GLY A 27 -14.11 -48.20 -22.80
N LYS A 28 -13.25 -47.62 -23.65
CA LYS A 28 -13.15 -47.77 -25.12
C LYS A 28 -13.02 -46.47 -25.93
N SER A 29 -11.81 -46.32 -26.48
CA SER A 29 -11.44 -45.99 -27.87
C SER A 29 -12.23 -44.95 -28.67
N ALA A 30 -11.52 -43.89 -29.07
CA ALA A 30 -11.46 -43.48 -30.47
C ALA A 30 -10.12 -42.79 -30.76
N VAL A 31 -9.35 -43.40 -31.67
CA VAL A 31 -8.12 -42.88 -32.27
C VAL A 31 -8.51 -42.04 -33.49
N ALA A 32 -7.96 -40.84 -33.62
CA ALA A 32 -7.84 -40.16 -34.90
C ALA A 32 -6.44 -39.51 -34.99
N VAL A 33 -5.66 -40.00 -35.94
CA VAL A 33 -4.37 -39.46 -36.37
C VAL A 33 -4.61 -38.71 -37.67
N THR A 34 -4.19 -37.45 -37.74
CA THR A 34 -3.66 -36.66 -38.87
C THR A 34 -3.34 -35.28 -38.30
N ASP A 35 -2.44 -34.43 -38.76
CA ASP A 35 -1.20 -34.49 -39.53
C ASP A 35 -0.49 -33.15 -39.18
N SER A 36 0.82 -33.16 -39.30
CA SER A 36 1.79 -32.08 -39.14
C SER A 36 1.39 -30.68 -39.64
N GLY A 37 1.85 -29.63 -38.93
CA GLY A 37 1.74 -28.24 -39.40
C GLY A 37 2.16 -27.16 -38.39
N SER A 38 3.45 -26.82 -38.40
CA SER A 38 4.06 -25.51 -38.11
C SER A 38 3.66 -24.67 -36.87
N ALA A 39 4.68 -24.45 -36.03
CA ALA A 39 5.01 -23.18 -35.37
C ALA A 39 3.97 -22.49 -34.46
N SER A 40 4.15 -22.63 -33.14
CA SER A 40 3.92 -21.53 -32.20
C SER A 40 5.03 -21.53 -31.14
N ARG A 41 6.14 -20.88 -31.45
CA ARG A 41 7.18 -20.50 -30.47
C ARG A 41 7.09 -19.00 -30.10
N GLY A 42 6.05 -18.31 -30.57
CA GLY A 42 5.79 -16.88 -30.34
C GLY A 42 4.79 -16.58 -29.23
N GLY A 43 4.04 -17.57 -28.72
CA GLY A 43 3.03 -17.35 -27.67
C GLY A 43 3.62 -17.23 -26.26
N ALA A 44 4.78 -17.85 -26.00
CA ALA A 44 5.35 -17.90 -24.65
C ALA A 44 5.93 -16.55 -24.21
N VAL A 45 6.58 -15.80 -25.12
CA VAL A 45 7.25 -14.54 -24.75
C VAL A 45 6.25 -13.40 -24.51
N ALA A 46 5.16 -13.38 -25.27
CA ALA A 46 4.06 -12.43 -25.06
C ALA A 46 3.25 -12.78 -23.79
N ALA A 47 2.96 -14.06 -23.55
CA ALA A 47 2.28 -14.50 -22.32
C ALA A 47 3.12 -14.21 -21.06
N ILE A 48 4.43 -14.46 -21.09
CA ILE A 48 5.34 -14.10 -19.99
C ILE A 48 5.37 -12.58 -19.78
N GLY A 49 5.35 -11.77 -20.85
CA GLY A 49 5.28 -10.31 -20.74
C GLY A 49 4.00 -9.82 -20.07
N THR A 50 2.84 -10.35 -20.50
CA THR A 50 1.53 -9.99 -19.95
C THR A 50 1.36 -10.46 -18.50
N GLU A 51 1.79 -11.69 -18.17
CA GLU A 51 1.75 -12.19 -16.78
C GLU A 51 2.67 -11.39 -15.85
N VAL A 52 3.85 -10.97 -16.32
CA VAL A 52 4.76 -10.12 -15.54
C VAL A 52 4.16 -8.72 -15.34
N GLU A 53 3.56 -8.11 -16.36
CA GLU A 53 2.87 -6.82 -16.23
C GLU A 53 1.71 -6.90 -15.22
N GLU A 54 0.83 -7.90 -15.33
CA GLU A 54 -0.28 -8.10 -14.37
C GLU A 54 0.23 -8.30 -12.93
N VAL A 55 1.31 -9.07 -12.74
CA VAL A 55 1.93 -9.26 -11.42
C VAL A 55 2.51 -7.95 -10.88
N THR A 56 3.12 -7.12 -11.73
CA THR A 56 3.65 -5.81 -11.32
C THR A 56 2.54 -4.84 -10.93
N GLU A 57 1.44 -4.78 -11.68
CA GLU A 57 0.30 -3.94 -11.34
C GLU A 57 -0.33 -4.34 -10.00
N VAL A 58 -0.55 -5.65 -9.79
CA VAL A 58 -1.07 -6.17 -8.52
C VAL A 58 -0.15 -5.81 -7.35
N ASN A 59 1.17 -5.86 -7.55
CA ASN A 59 2.14 -5.44 -6.53
C ASN A 59 2.04 -3.94 -6.23
N ILE A 60 1.93 -3.08 -7.26
CA ILE A 60 1.76 -1.64 -7.09
C ILE A 60 0.47 -1.33 -6.30
N TYR A 61 -0.65 -1.96 -6.64
CA TYR A 61 -1.89 -1.79 -5.88
C TYR A 61 -1.77 -2.30 -4.44
N THR A 62 -1.04 -3.41 -4.24
CA THR A 62 -0.78 -3.96 -2.90
C THR A 62 0.04 -2.99 -2.05
N ASP A 63 1.06 -2.37 -2.64
CA ASP A 63 1.89 -1.35 -1.99
C ASP A 63 1.06 -0.12 -1.64
N PHE A 64 0.26 0.37 -2.58
CA PHE A 64 -0.64 1.49 -2.35
C PHE A 64 -1.63 1.22 -1.20
N LEU A 65 -2.29 0.07 -1.22
CA LEU A 65 -3.22 -0.31 -0.15
C LEU A 65 -2.54 -0.44 1.21
N ARG A 66 -1.31 -0.98 1.24
CA ARG A 66 -0.52 -1.06 2.46
C ARG A 66 -0.26 0.33 3.04
N ILE A 67 0.16 1.29 2.22
CA ILE A 67 0.41 2.67 2.65
C ILE A 67 -0.87 3.29 3.21
N VAL A 68 -2.01 3.10 2.55
CA VAL A 68 -3.31 3.60 3.03
C VAL A 68 -3.66 2.97 4.39
N LEU A 69 -3.45 1.67 4.57
CA LEU A 69 -3.68 0.98 5.84
C LEU A 69 -2.72 1.44 6.95
N GLU A 70 -1.47 1.76 6.61
CA GLU A 70 -0.49 2.35 7.53
C GLU A 70 -0.90 3.75 7.98
N ILE A 71 -1.41 4.59 7.06
CA ILE A 71 -1.95 5.92 7.39
C ILE A 71 -3.16 5.78 8.35
N ILE A 72 -4.08 4.87 8.05
CA ILE A 72 -5.23 4.61 8.95
C ILE A 72 -4.73 4.17 10.32
N ASN A 73 -3.77 3.23 10.38
CA ASN A 73 -3.18 2.77 11.64
C ASN A 73 -2.51 3.91 12.43
N ALA A 74 -1.81 4.82 11.75
CA ALA A 74 -1.21 5.99 12.39
C ALA A 74 -2.28 6.90 13.02
N ILE A 75 -3.38 7.15 12.31
CA ILE A 75 -4.50 7.94 12.85
C ILE A 75 -5.11 7.23 14.06
N LEU A 76 -5.37 5.92 13.97
CA LEU A 76 -5.97 5.14 15.06
C LEU A 76 -5.09 5.04 16.30
N THR A 77 -3.77 5.05 16.11
CA THR A 77 -2.79 4.95 17.21
C THR A 77 -2.54 6.30 17.87
N TYR A 78 -2.32 7.37 17.09
CA TYR A 78 -1.79 8.63 17.61
C TYR A 78 -2.81 9.77 17.66
N ALA A 79 -3.87 9.71 16.85
CA ALA A 79 -4.77 10.85 16.64
C ALA A 79 -6.26 10.49 16.73
N LEU A 80 -6.60 9.29 17.20
CA LEU A 80 -7.98 8.79 17.22
C LEU A 80 -8.96 9.73 17.95
N PRO A 81 -8.67 10.27 19.15
CA PRO A 81 -9.59 11.19 19.82
C PRO A 81 -9.86 12.49 19.07
N ARG A 82 -8.99 12.87 18.13
CA ARG A 82 -9.13 14.07 17.30
C ARG A 82 -9.81 13.77 15.96
N ASN A 83 -9.96 12.50 15.59
CA ASN A 83 -10.48 12.07 14.29
C ASN A 83 -11.65 11.07 14.43
N PRO A 84 -12.78 11.45 15.06
CA PRO A 84 -13.92 10.56 15.23
C PRO A 84 -14.58 10.13 13.90
N GLU A 85 -14.49 10.98 12.87
CA GLU A 85 -15.03 10.70 11.53
C GLU A 85 -14.37 9.47 10.88
N VAL A 86 -13.07 9.26 11.12
CA VAL A 86 -12.36 8.07 10.63
C VAL A 86 -12.91 6.81 11.29
N VAL A 87 -13.11 6.84 12.60
CA VAL A 87 -13.72 5.73 13.34
C VAL A 87 -15.14 5.46 12.84
N TYR A 88 -15.94 6.50 12.62
CA TYR A 88 -17.27 6.39 12.03
C TYR A 88 -17.23 5.72 10.65
N ALA A 89 -16.33 6.16 9.75
CA ALA A 89 -16.18 5.58 8.43
C ALA A 89 -15.79 4.10 8.48
N LEU A 90 -14.86 3.73 9.37
CA LEU A 90 -14.46 2.34 9.60
C LEU A 90 -15.62 1.50 10.14
N LEU A 91 -16.38 2.01 11.11
CA LEU A 91 -17.57 1.34 11.66
C LEU A 91 -18.66 1.14 10.60
N HIS A 92 -18.82 2.08 9.67
CA HIS A 92 -19.80 2.00 8.61
C HIS A 92 -19.45 0.94 7.55
N ARG A 93 -18.15 0.70 7.32
CA ARG A 93 -17.64 -0.14 6.21
C ARG A 93 -16.72 -1.28 6.68
N GLN A 94 -16.98 -1.85 7.86
CA GLN A 94 -16.17 -2.94 8.45
C GLN A 94 -16.01 -4.15 7.53
N GLU A 95 -17.03 -4.42 6.70
CA GLU A 95 -17.06 -5.52 5.73
C GLU A 95 -15.96 -5.41 4.66
N LEU A 96 -15.47 -4.20 4.36
CA LEU A 96 -14.43 -3.98 3.34
C LEU A 96 -13.12 -4.68 3.69
N PHE A 97 -12.84 -4.91 4.98
CA PHE A 97 -11.58 -5.48 5.44
C PHE A 97 -11.57 -7.00 5.42
N LYS A 98 -12.74 -7.66 5.43
CA LYS A 98 -12.85 -9.12 5.54
C LYS A 98 -12.08 -9.89 4.45
N PRO A 99 -12.15 -9.51 3.15
CA PRO A 99 -11.43 -10.23 2.09
C PRO A 99 -9.90 -10.18 2.25
N PHE A 100 -9.38 -9.17 2.95
CA PHE A 100 -7.95 -8.88 3.03
C PHE A 100 -7.27 -9.44 4.28
N ARG A 101 -8.03 -10.02 5.23
CA ARG A 101 -7.52 -10.55 6.51
C ARG A 101 -6.47 -11.65 6.34
N THR A 102 -6.62 -12.49 5.33
CA THR A 102 -5.71 -13.60 5.05
C THR A 102 -4.43 -13.15 4.33
N HIS A 103 -4.40 -11.91 3.85
CA HIS A 103 -3.25 -11.41 3.12
C HIS A 103 -2.11 -11.07 4.08
N PRO A 104 -0.92 -11.70 3.95
CA PRO A 104 0.15 -11.58 4.94
C PRO A 104 0.67 -10.14 5.11
N ARG A 105 0.59 -9.31 4.05
CA ARG A 105 1.03 -7.91 4.12
C ARG A 105 0.02 -6.98 4.82
N PHE A 106 -1.22 -7.42 5.02
CA PHE A 106 -2.28 -6.61 5.61
C PHE A 106 -2.72 -7.12 6.98
N ALA A 107 -2.50 -8.40 7.27
CA ALA A 107 -3.02 -9.08 8.46
C ALA A 107 -2.80 -8.29 9.76
N GLU A 108 -1.57 -7.84 10.04
CA GLU A 108 -1.26 -7.10 11.27
C GLU A 108 -1.90 -5.69 11.29
N LEU A 109 -1.96 -5.02 10.14
CA LEU A 109 -2.58 -3.69 10.02
C LEU A 109 -4.10 -3.78 10.23
N LEU A 110 -4.72 -4.86 9.74
CA LEU A 110 -6.15 -5.12 9.88
C LEU A 110 -6.51 -5.59 11.30
N GLU A 111 -5.64 -6.35 11.96
CA GLU A 111 -5.82 -6.76 13.36
C GLU A 111 -5.97 -5.54 14.28
N ASN A 112 -5.12 -4.52 14.12
CA ASN A 112 -5.26 -3.26 14.85
C ASN A 112 -6.60 -2.55 14.60
N ILE A 113 -7.03 -2.50 13.33
CA ILE A 113 -8.32 -1.90 12.97
C ILE A 113 -9.45 -2.68 13.64
N GLU A 114 -9.37 -4.01 13.67
CA GLU A 114 -10.35 -4.88 14.34
C GLU A 114 -10.39 -4.68 15.85
N THR A 115 -9.25 -4.47 16.51
CA THR A 115 -9.20 -4.15 17.95
C THR A 115 -9.97 -2.85 18.22
N VAL A 116 -9.77 -1.81 17.41
CA VAL A 116 -10.50 -0.54 17.52
C VAL A 116 -12.00 -0.74 17.26
N LEU A 117 -12.35 -1.45 16.17
CA LEU A 117 -13.74 -1.72 15.82
C LEU A 117 -14.46 -2.49 16.93
N THR A 118 -13.80 -3.50 17.51
CA THR A 118 -14.35 -4.30 18.61
C THR A 118 -14.65 -3.44 19.84
N PHE A 119 -13.74 -2.55 20.20
CA PHE A 119 -13.97 -1.60 21.30
C PHE A 119 -15.19 -0.72 21.04
N PHE A 120 -15.28 -0.06 19.89
CA PHE A 120 -16.40 0.83 19.60
C PHE A 120 -17.73 0.09 19.40
N ASN A 121 -17.71 -1.09 18.77
CA ASN A 121 -18.89 -1.96 18.67
C ASN A 121 -19.41 -2.32 20.07
N SER A 122 -18.54 -2.68 21.03
CA SER A 122 -18.95 -2.99 22.41
C SER A 122 -19.59 -1.79 23.12
N ARG A 123 -19.12 -0.56 22.85
CA ARG A 123 -19.69 0.67 23.42
C ARG A 123 -21.04 1.01 22.81
N MET A 124 -21.20 0.79 21.50
CA MET A 124 -22.50 0.95 20.84
C MET A 124 -23.51 -0.07 21.34
N ASP A 125 -23.12 -1.34 21.52
CA ASP A 125 -23.99 -2.38 22.06
C ASP A 125 -24.37 -2.10 23.54
N SER A 126 -23.46 -1.46 24.31
CA SER A 126 -23.71 -1.07 25.70
C SER A 126 -24.62 0.15 25.87
N ASP A 127 -24.70 1.02 24.86
CA ASP A 127 -25.50 2.26 24.92
C ASP A 127 -27.01 1.96 24.96
N GLY A 128 -27.42 0.71 24.71
CA GLY A 128 -28.72 0.14 25.10
C GLY A 128 -29.96 0.75 24.43
N ASP A 129 -29.77 1.78 23.61
CA ASP A 129 -30.86 2.54 23.03
C ASP A 129 -31.36 1.85 21.74
N SER A 130 -32.46 1.12 21.90
CA SER A 130 -33.15 0.27 20.91
C SER A 130 -33.70 1.00 19.67
N GLY A 131 -33.53 2.33 19.59
CA GLY A 131 -33.87 3.12 18.40
C GLY A 131 -32.92 2.89 17.22
N GLU A 132 -33.36 3.32 16.03
CA GLU A 132 -32.55 3.26 14.81
C GLU A 132 -31.24 4.06 14.94
N TRP A 133 -30.13 3.51 14.44
CA TRP A 133 -28.84 4.17 14.45
C TRP A 133 -28.76 5.27 13.37
N SER A 134 -28.85 6.52 13.81
CA SER A 134 -28.54 7.69 12.98
C SER A 134 -27.03 7.97 12.96
N VAL A 135 -26.58 8.68 11.92
CA VAL A 135 -25.18 9.13 11.78
C VAL A 135 -24.75 9.94 13.00
N HIS A 136 -25.60 10.87 13.44
CA HIS A 136 -25.33 11.75 14.58
C HIS A 136 -25.16 10.94 15.88
N LYS A 137 -26.02 9.95 16.13
CA LYS A 137 -25.95 9.09 17.32
C LYS A 137 -24.66 8.27 17.36
N VAL A 138 -24.25 7.69 16.22
CA VAL A 138 -22.98 6.95 16.15
C VAL A 138 -21.80 7.87 16.42
N LEU A 139 -21.76 9.05 15.80
CA LEU A 139 -20.68 10.03 16.01
C LEU A 139 -20.62 10.54 17.44
N GLU A 140 -21.77 10.71 18.11
CA GLU A 140 -21.82 11.07 19.53
C GLU A 140 -21.21 9.99 20.41
N VAL A 141 -21.60 8.72 20.21
CA VAL A 141 -21.03 7.57 20.94
C VAL A 141 -19.52 7.46 20.69
N VAL A 142 -19.08 7.60 19.44
CA VAL A 142 -17.66 7.57 19.08
C VAL A 142 -16.92 8.70 19.79
N THR A 143 -17.38 9.94 19.69
CA THR A 143 -16.73 11.12 20.29
C THR A 143 -16.66 11.01 21.82
N LYS A 144 -17.73 10.54 22.45
CA LYS A 144 -17.80 10.30 23.90
C LYS A 144 -16.79 9.25 24.36
N ASN A 145 -16.64 8.15 23.62
CA ASN A 145 -15.79 7.03 24.01
C ASN A 145 -14.35 7.12 23.48
N ALA A 146 -14.07 7.98 22.50
CA ALA A 146 -12.74 8.12 21.91
C ALA A 146 -11.67 8.56 22.91
N ARG A 147 -12.03 9.35 23.93
CA ARG A 147 -11.10 9.74 25.03
C ARG A 147 -10.74 8.59 25.96
N ALA A 148 -11.64 7.61 26.08
CA ALA A 148 -11.44 6.42 26.90
C ALA A 148 -10.57 5.37 26.18
N TRP A 149 -10.45 5.45 24.86
CA TRP A 149 -9.53 4.62 24.09
C TRP A 149 -8.08 4.91 24.48
N LYS A 150 -7.34 3.85 24.87
CA LYS A 150 -5.92 3.93 25.27
C LYS A 150 -4.96 3.21 24.32
N GLY A 151 -5.48 2.60 23.26
CA GLY A 151 -4.66 1.79 22.36
C GLY A 151 -4.33 0.40 22.90
N ASP A 152 -5.07 -0.08 23.91
CA ASP A 152 -4.86 -1.44 24.45
C ASP A 152 -5.04 -2.48 23.35
N GLY A 153 -4.01 -3.30 23.13
CA GLY A 153 -4.00 -4.33 22.08
C GLY A 153 -3.66 -3.85 20.67
N ILE A 154 -3.27 -2.58 20.48
CA ILE A 154 -2.69 -2.10 19.21
C ILE A 154 -1.22 -2.49 19.12
N LYS A 155 -0.83 -3.13 18.01
CA LYS A 155 0.56 -3.31 17.61
C LYS A 155 1.11 -1.99 17.06
N LEU A 156 2.26 -1.56 17.58
CA LEU A 156 2.92 -0.35 17.10
C LEU A 156 3.69 -0.65 15.83
N PHE A 157 3.41 0.11 14.77
CA PHE A 157 4.21 0.13 13.57
C PHE A 157 5.21 1.28 13.62
N MET A 158 6.33 1.11 12.91
CA MET A 158 7.37 2.13 12.85
C MET A 158 6.79 3.45 12.34
N GLU A 159 7.02 4.52 13.08
CA GLU A 159 6.58 5.85 12.66
C GLU A 159 7.39 6.27 11.43
N LEU A 160 6.70 6.54 10.32
CA LEU A 160 7.30 7.12 9.12
C LEU A 160 7.71 8.56 9.42
N ARG A 161 9.00 8.75 9.71
CA ARG A 161 9.60 10.07 9.91
C ARG A 161 10.32 10.46 8.64
N PHE A 162 9.86 11.54 8.04
CA PHE A 162 10.55 12.18 6.94
C PHE A 162 11.33 13.35 7.52
N THR A 163 12.65 13.26 7.43
CA THR A 163 13.51 14.41 7.67
C THR A 163 13.76 15.03 6.31
N TYR A 164 13.64 16.34 6.22
CA TYR A 164 14.09 17.05 5.04
C TYR A 164 15.61 16.90 4.94
N GLU A 165 16.06 16.27 3.87
CA GLU A 165 17.47 16.25 3.51
C GLU A 165 17.69 17.41 2.55
N GLU A 166 18.45 18.41 3.00
CA GLU A 166 18.93 19.47 2.12
C GLU A 166 19.92 18.86 1.13
N GLU A 167 19.70 19.10 -0.17
CA GLU A 167 20.68 18.77 -1.18
C GLU A 167 21.98 19.51 -0.85
N ALA A 168 23.12 18.82 -0.91
CA ALA A 168 24.41 19.40 -0.48
C ALA A 168 24.88 20.50 -1.45
N HIS A 169 24.50 20.36 -2.72
CA HIS A 169 24.87 21.26 -3.81
C HIS A 169 23.63 21.69 -4.60
N PRO A 170 22.74 22.51 -4.01
CA PRO A 170 21.56 22.98 -4.70
C PRO A 170 21.91 23.82 -5.94
N GLU A 171 23.11 24.41 -5.98
CA GLU A 171 23.66 25.15 -7.11
C GLU A 171 23.83 24.31 -8.38
N ASP A 172 24.06 23.00 -8.28
CA ASP A 172 24.32 22.18 -9.47
C ASP A 172 23.05 21.93 -10.28
N PHE A 173 21.89 21.93 -9.60
CA PHE A 173 20.60 21.65 -10.24
C PHE A 173 19.66 22.86 -10.22
N PHE A 174 19.36 23.40 -9.03
CA PHE A 174 18.30 24.40 -8.88
C PHE A 174 18.67 25.73 -9.55
N VAL A 175 19.94 26.13 -9.47
CA VAL A 175 20.38 27.39 -10.07
C VAL A 175 20.28 27.31 -11.61
N PRO A 176 20.88 26.34 -12.32
CA PRO A 176 20.68 26.17 -13.76
C PRO A 176 19.21 26.02 -14.15
N TYR A 177 18.43 25.26 -13.38
CA TYR A 177 17.01 25.04 -13.69
C TYR A 177 16.17 26.31 -13.60
N VAL A 178 16.27 27.07 -12.49
CA VAL A 178 15.51 28.32 -12.33
C VAL A 178 15.89 29.32 -13.41
N TRP A 179 17.19 29.45 -13.72
CA TRP A 179 17.65 30.32 -14.79
C TRP A 179 17.21 29.86 -16.18
N SER A 180 17.11 28.56 -16.44
CA SER A 180 16.51 28.04 -17.67
C SER A 180 15.06 28.49 -17.82
N LEU A 181 14.31 28.50 -16.72
CA LEU A 181 12.91 28.91 -16.69
C LEU A 181 12.76 30.41 -16.94
N VAL A 182 13.62 31.21 -16.30
CA VAL A 182 13.69 32.67 -16.52
C VAL A 182 14.05 32.97 -17.98
N CYS A 183 15.07 32.31 -18.53
CA CYS A 183 15.50 32.55 -19.90
C CYS A 183 14.40 32.23 -20.92
N SER A 184 13.66 31.15 -20.68
CA SER A 184 12.59 30.69 -21.59
C SER A 184 11.28 31.48 -21.44
N HIS A 185 10.93 31.93 -20.23
CA HIS A 185 9.58 32.47 -19.96
C HIS A 185 9.53 33.96 -19.58
N SER A 186 10.67 34.64 -19.41
CA SER A 186 10.68 36.06 -19.01
C SER A 186 10.27 37.03 -20.13
N GLY A 187 10.21 36.59 -21.39
CA GLY A 187 9.94 37.46 -22.54
C GLY A 187 11.08 38.45 -22.85
N ILE A 188 12.21 38.34 -22.15
CA ILE A 188 13.43 39.10 -22.40
C ILE A 188 14.27 38.29 -23.41
N PRO A 189 14.80 38.92 -24.49
CA PRO A 189 15.64 38.23 -25.45
C PRO A 189 17.04 38.03 -24.89
N TRP A 190 17.20 37.03 -24.02
CA TRP A 190 18.50 36.61 -23.50
C TRP A 190 19.37 36.03 -24.61
N ASP A 191 20.69 36.28 -24.54
CA ASP A 191 21.68 35.57 -25.36
C ASP A 191 22.19 34.35 -24.57
N PRO A 192 21.80 33.11 -24.95
CA PRO A 192 22.23 31.91 -24.25
C PRO A 192 23.73 31.68 -24.32
N ALA A 193 24.42 32.20 -25.35
CA ALA A 193 25.86 32.00 -25.52
C ALA A 193 26.69 32.85 -24.54
N ALA A 194 26.08 33.90 -23.98
CA ALA A 194 26.68 34.75 -22.96
C ALA A 194 26.39 34.27 -21.52
N ILE A 195 25.57 33.23 -21.34
CA ILE A 195 25.16 32.73 -20.03
C ILE A 195 25.99 31.49 -19.67
N ALA A 196 26.96 31.67 -18.77
CA ALA A 196 27.86 30.61 -18.31
C ALA A 196 27.21 29.55 -17.38
N LEU A 197 25.90 29.67 -17.10
CA LEU A 197 25.15 28.76 -16.25
C LEU A 197 24.64 27.51 -16.97
N PHE A 198 24.61 27.53 -18.31
CA PHE A 198 24.22 26.36 -19.09
C PHE A 198 25.48 25.65 -19.57
N PRO A 199 25.59 24.32 -19.37
CA PRO A 199 26.65 23.58 -20.01
C PRO A 199 26.55 23.81 -21.52
N PRO A 200 27.67 24.14 -22.21
CA PRO A 200 27.65 24.33 -23.64
C PRO A 200 27.07 23.06 -24.27
N THR A 201 26.04 23.22 -25.11
CA THR A 201 25.34 22.12 -25.78
C THR A 201 26.36 21.24 -26.50
N GLY A 202 26.80 20.16 -25.87
CA GLY A 202 27.91 19.33 -26.35
C GLY A 202 28.84 18.73 -25.28
N ALA A 203 28.79 19.17 -24.02
CA ALA A 203 29.59 18.53 -22.95
C ALA A 203 28.90 17.25 -22.44
N SER A 204 29.49 16.09 -22.76
CA SER A 204 29.07 14.78 -22.21
C SER A 204 29.50 14.63 -20.74
N PRO A 205 28.73 13.94 -19.86
CA PRO A 205 29.01 13.86 -18.41
C PRO A 205 30.23 13.03 -17.94
N GLN A 206 31.30 12.89 -18.72
CA GLN A 206 32.34 11.86 -18.48
C GLN A 206 33.61 12.29 -17.73
N GLU A 207 33.70 13.47 -17.12
CA GLU A 207 34.99 13.96 -16.58
C GLU A 207 35.07 14.23 -15.06
N GLU A 208 34.15 13.72 -14.23
CA GLU A 208 34.25 13.93 -12.76
C GLU A 208 34.82 12.75 -11.95
N GLU A 209 35.08 11.57 -12.55
CA GLU A 209 35.53 10.39 -11.79
C GLU A 209 37.07 10.24 -11.67
N GLN A 210 37.86 11.28 -11.99
CA GLN A 210 39.34 11.18 -11.96
C GLN A 210 40.01 11.94 -10.80
N ALA A 211 39.25 12.66 -9.97
CA ALA A 211 39.83 13.43 -8.85
C ALA A 211 40.05 12.64 -7.55
N TYR A 212 39.55 11.39 -7.43
CA TYR A 212 39.62 10.63 -6.17
C TYR A 212 40.78 9.61 -6.08
N ASN A 213 41.51 9.35 -7.17
CA ASN A 213 42.61 8.38 -7.20
C ASN A 213 44.01 9.03 -7.25
N GLY A 214 44.18 10.16 -6.56
CA GLY A 214 45.46 10.85 -6.39
C GLY A 214 46.16 10.53 -5.06
N ASP A 215 46.93 9.45 -5.04
CA ASP A 215 48.20 9.26 -4.32
C ASP A 215 48.26 9.65 -2.80
N VAL A 216 48.01 8.68 -1.92
CA VAL A 216 48.37 8.78 -0.48
C VAL A 216 49.75 8.15 -0.27
N THR A 217 50.80 8.96 -0.33
CA THR A 217 52.12 8.59 0.22
C THR A 217 52.25 9.16 1.65
N PRO A 218 52.51 8.33 2.69
CA PRO A 218 52.68 8.83 4.05
C PRO A 218 54.08 9.44 4.25
N PRO A 219 54.22 10.52 5.03
CA PRO A 219 55.50 11.18 5.24
C PRO A 219 56.42 10.32 6.12
N GLY A 220 57.65 10.11 5.63
CA GLY A 220 58.67 9.31 6.28
C GLY A 220 59.23 9.94 7.55
N THR A 221 59.31 9.13 8.60
CA THR A 221 60.09 9.37 9.82
C THR A 221 61.58 9.36 9.49
N LYS A 222 62.29 10.46 9.75
CA LYS A 222 63.76 10.47 9.86
C LYS A 222 64.16 10.67 11.32
N VAL A 223 65.11 9.85 11.75
CA VAL A 223 65.94 10.02 12.96
C VAL A 223 66.87 11.21 12.76
#